data_AF-A0A5C7IZD4-F1
#
_entry.id   AF-A0A5C7IZD4-F1
#
_cell.length_a   1.000
_cell.length_b   1.000
_cell.length_c   1.000
_cell.angle_alpha   90.00
_cell.angle_beta   90.00
_cell.angle_gamma   90.00
#
_symmetry.space_group_name_H-M   'P 1'
#
loop_
_entity.id
_entity.type
_entity.pdbx_description
1 polymer ?
#
loop_
_entity_poly.entity_id
_entity_poly.type
_entity_poly.pdbx_seq_one_letter_code
_entity_poly.pdbx_strand_id
1 'polypeptide(L)'
;MGKHPEEVLSWLSSPSSLVNMKLVDVLDNRLPLPTSQLVTQNLVYVATLAFACLNPQPKPRPTMKEVCEEFLSRHTSLGIPLRMISLLQLMNREMHIGGKTKTCDV
;
A
#
# COMPACT_ATOMS: atom_id res chain seq x y z
N MET A 1 2.61 21.71 8.92
CA MET A 1 2.71 22.00 7.48
C MET A 1 2.62 20.68 6.75
N GLY A 2 1.70 20.53 5.78
CA GLY A 2 1.59 19.30 4.98
C GLY A 2 2.67 19.28 3.89
N LYS A 3 3.01 18.09 3.39
CA LYS A 3 3.93 17.93 2.24
C LYS A 3 3.20 18.24 0.93
N HIS A 4 3.90 18.82 -0.04
CA HIS A 4 3.32 19.08 -1.36
C HIS A 4 3.14 17.74 -2.12
N PRO A 5 2.05 17.53 -2.88
CA PRO A 5 1.82 16.29 -3.62
C PRO A 5 2.97 15.90 -4.56
N GLU A 6 3.63 16.89 -5.17
CA GLU A 6 4.77 16.66 -6.06
C GLU A 6 5.99 16.08 -5.33
N GLU A 7 6.24 16.50 -4.08
CA GLU A 7 7.30 15.92 -3.24
C GLU A 7 7.03 14.43 -2.97
N VAL A 8 5.77 14.08 -2.71
CA VAL A 8 5.34 12.70 -2.48
C VAL A 8 5.53 11.85 -3.75
N LEU A 9 5.17 12.39 -4.91
CA LEU A 9 5.32 11.70 -6.20
C LEU A 9 6.80 11.55 -6.60
N SER A 10 7.66 12.51 -6.24
CA SER A 10 9.11 12.44 -6.51
C SER A 10 9.77 11.19 -5.90
N TRP A 11 9.22 10.66 -4.80
CA TRP A 11 9.72 9.45 -4.16
C TRP A 11 9.60 8.21 -5.05
N LEU A 12 8.59 8.19 -5.94
CA LEU A 12 8.36 7.11 -6.89
C LEU A 12 9.39 7.12 -8.03
N SER A 13 9.96 8.29 -8.33
CA SER A 13 11.04 8.43 -9.33
C SER A 13 12.43 8.13 -8.76
N SER A 14 12.62 8.29 -7.45
CA SER A 14 13.88 7.94 -6.76
C SER A 14 13.62 7.09 -5.51
N PRO A 15 13.46 5.76 -5.68
CA PRO A 15 13.09 4.84 -4.61
C PRO A 15 14.06 4.82 -3.42
N SER A 16 15.32 5.22 -3.65
CA SER A 16 16.35 5.33 -2.61
C SER A 16 15.94 6.30 -1.49
N SER A 17 15.12 7.30 -1.79
CA SER A 17 14.57 8.24 -0.79
C SER A 17 13.55 7.58 0.15
N LEU A 18 12.88 6.50 -0.27
CA LEU A 18 11.86 5.78 0.49
C LEU A 18 12.42 4.81 1.52
N VAL A 19 13.73 4.51 1.48
CA VAL A 19 14.38 3.56 2.40
C VAL A 19 14.26 4.04 3.86
N ASN A 20 14.44 5.35 4.07
CA ASN A 20 14.44 5.95 5.41
C ASN A 20 13.05 6.42 5.86
N MET A 21 12.07 6.48 4.95
CA MET A 21 10.70 6.85 5.29
C MET A 21 9.89 5.64 5.71
N LYS A 22 9.16 5.79 6.81
CA LYS A 22 8.27 4.78 7.37
C LYS A 22 6.82 5.12 7.06
N LEU A 23 5.95 4.11 7.11
CA LEU A 23 4.52 4.29 6.93
C LEU A 23 3.94 5.30 7.93
N VAL A 24 4.44 5.34 9.17
CA VAL A 24 4.02 6.31 10.17
C VAL A 24 4.30 7.77 9.79
N ASP A 25 5.34 8.03 8.99
CA ASP A 25 5.76 9.38 8.61
C ASP A 25 4.84 10.04 7.56
N VAL A 26 3.90 9.26 7.00
CA VAL A 26 2.91 9.72 6.01
C VAL A 26 1.48 9.62 6.51
N LEU A 27 1.25 9.12 7.74
CA LEU A 27 -0.06 9.16 8.37
C LEU A 27 -0.42 10.60 8.76
N ASP A 28 -1.72 10.88 8.85
CA ASP A 28 -2.19 12.16 9.38
C ASP A 28 -1.79 12.28 10.86
N ASN A 29 -0.79 13.12 11.14
CA ASN A 29 -0.25 13.34 12.48
C ASN A 29 -1.24 14.02 13.45
N ARG A 30 -2.40 14.48 12.96
CA ARG A 30 -3.48 15.00 13.83
C ARG A 30 -4.28 13.87 14.48
N LEU A 31 -4.17 12.66 13.96
CA LEU A 31 -4.84 11.48 14.49
C LEU A 31 -3.92 10.73 15.46
N PRO A 32 -4.46 10.12 16.53
CA PRO A 32 -3.67 9.25 17.39
C PRO A 32 -3.17 8.05 16.59
N LEU A 33 -1.96 7.58 16.92
CA LEU A 33 -1.42 6.38 16.30
C LEU A 33 -2.35 5.19 16.61
N PRO A 34 -2.76 4.41 15.61
CA PRO A 34 -3.69 3.31 15.82
C PRO A 34 -3.06 2.22 16.68
N THR A 35 -3.82 1.78 17.69
CA THR A 35 -3.45 0.67 18.57
C THR A 35 -4.12 -0.64 18.15
N SER A 36 -5.23 -0.56 17.41
CA SER A 36 -5.92 -1.72 16.87
C SER A 36 -5.08 -2.40 15.79
N GLN A 37 -4.86 -3.70 15.98
CA GLN A 37 -4.17 -4.54 15.00
C GLN A 37 -4.90 -4.55 13.65
N LEU A 38 -6.23 -4.59 13.66
CA LEU A 38 -7.05 -4.54 12.44
C LEU A 38 -6.83 -3.23 11.67
N VAL A 39 -6.86 -2.10 12.38
CA VAL A 39 -6.64 -0.78 11.75
C VAL A 39 -5.23 -0.68 11.19
N THR A 40 -4.23 -1.16 11.94
CA THR A 40 -2.84 -1.24 11.48
C THR A 40 -2.70 -2.05 10.19
N GLN A 41 -3.36 -3.21 10.10
CA GLN A 41 -3.36 -4.04 8.90
C GLN A 41 -3.99 -3.33 7.71
N ASN A 42 -5.15 -2.71 7.91
CA ASN A 42 -5.84 -1.96 6.86
C ASN A 42 -4.98 -0.81 6.32
N LEU A 43 -4.25 -0.10 7.19
CA LEU A 43 -3.34 0.96 6.75
C LEU A 43 -2.21 0.45 5.87
N VAL A 44 -1.59 -0.66 6.25
CA VAL A 44 -0.54 -1.28 5.44
C VAL A 44 -1.09 -1.69 4.07
N TYR A 45 -2.28 -2.29 4.07
CA TYR A 45 -2.91 -2.77 2.86
C TYR A 45 -3.30 -1.63 1.91
N VAL A 46 -3.97 -0.59 2.43
CA VAL A 46 -4.33 0.61 1.66
C VAL A 46 -3.08 1.29 1.11
N ALA A 47 -2.00 1.38 1.89
CA ALA A 47 -0.76 1.97 1.43
C ALA A 47 -0.11 1.14 0.31
N THR A 48 -0.05 -0.19 0.45
CA THR A 48 0.42 -1.08 -0.63
C THR A 48 -0.39 -0.89 -1.91
N LEU A 49 -1.73 -0.89 -1.80
CA LEU A 49 -2.62 -0.71 -2.95
C LEU A 49 -2.44 0.67 -3.60
N ALA A 50 -2.26 1.72 -2.80
CA ALA A 50 -1.98 3.07 -3.29
C ALA A 50 -0.66 3.12 -4.07
N PHE A 51 0.41 2.48 -3.59
CA PHE A 51 1.67 2.39 -4.33
C PHE A 51 1.53 1.63 -5.64
N ALA A 52 0.75 0.54 -5.68
CA ALA A 52 0.46 -0.17 -6.91
C ALA A 52 -0.30 0.71 -7.93
N CYS A 53 -1.28 1.50 -7.46
CA CYS A 53 -2.04 2.45 -8.29
C CYS A 53 -1.14 3.57 -8.85
N LEU A 54 -0.16 4.03 -8.06
CA LEU A 54 0.77 5.10 -8.41
C LEU A 54 1.98 4.61 -9.21
N ASN A 55 2.07 3.33 -9.58
CA ASN A 55 3.22 2.78 -10.27
C ASN A 55 3.54 3.59 -11.55
N PRO A 56 4.78 4.09 -11.75
CA PRO A 56 5.11 4.84 -12.95
C PRO A 56 4.83 4.06 -14.24
N GLN A 57 5.00 2.74 -14.21
CA GLN A 57 4.67 1.85 -15.32
C GLN A 57 3.15 1.60 -15.37
N PRO A 58 2.48 1.76 -16.52
CA PRO A 58 1.03 1.55 -16.62
C PRO A 58 0.61 0.09 -16.44
N LYS A 59 1.39 -0.87 -16.96
CA LYS A 59 1.05 -2.30 -16.97
C LYS A 59 0.81 -2.92 -15.57
N PRO A 60 1.63 -2.66 -14.55
CA PRO A 60 1.41 -3.21 -13.20
C PRO A 60 0.34 -2.46 -12.38
N ARG A 61 -0.26 -1.38 -12.90
CA ARG A 61 -1.31 -0.67 -12.15
C ARG A 61 -2.57 -1.54 -12.11
N PRO A 62 -3.20 -1.72 -10.94
CA PRO A 62 -4.46 -2.44 -10.86
C PRO A 62 -5.58 -1.62 -11.51
N THR A 63 -6.55 -2.34 -12.06
CA THR A 63 -7.85 -1.79 -12.47
C THR A 63 -8.70 -1.46 -11.24
N MET A 64 -9.67 -0.57 -11.40
CA MET A 64 -10.63 -0.28 -10.31
C MET A 64 -11.40 -1.52 -9.85
N LYS A 65 -11.64 -2.49 -10.72
CA LYS A 65 -12.26 -3.76 -10.35
C LYS A 65 -11.37 -4.51 -9.35
N GLU A 66 -10.09 -4.67 -9.68
CA GLU A 66 -9.13 -5.33 -8.80
C GLU A 66 -8.99 -4.56 -7.48
N VAL A 67 -8.90 -3.23 -7.52
CA VAL A 67 -8.90 -2.38 -6.31
C VAL A 67 -10.12 -2.68 -5.42
N CYS A 68 -11.32 -2.72 -5.99
CA CYS A 68 -12.54 -3.02 -5.23
C CYS A 68 -12.53 -4.44 -4.66
N GLU A 69 -12.12 -5.45 -5.43
CA GLU A 69 -12.01 -6.84 -4.95
C GLU A 69 -11.02 -6.96 -3.80
N GLU A 70 -9.92 -6.22 -3.88
CA GLU A 70 -8.88 -6.11 -2.88
C GLU A 70 -9.38 -5.45 -1.57
N PHE A 71 -10.22 -4.41 -1.66
CA PHE A 71 -10.89 -3.85 -0.47
C PHE A 71 -11.90 -4.81 0.18
N LEU A 72 -12.49 -5.73 -0.59
CA LEU A 72 -13.48 -6.70 -0.10
C LEU A 72 -12.84 -7.99 0.43
N SER A 73 -11.59 -8.27 0.07
CA SER A 73 -10.90 -9.48 0.48
C SER A 73 -10.38 -9.38 1.93
N ARG A 74 -10.24 -10.54 2.58
CA ARG A 74 -9.71 -10.62 3.94
C ARG A 74 -8.19 -10.79 3.89
N HIS A 75 -7.48 -9.85 4.49
CA HIS A 75 -6.02 -9.84 4.49
C HIS A 75 -5.43 -10.46 5.74
N THR A 76 -4.32 -11.17 5.57
CA THR A 76 -3.54 -11.71 6.69
C THR A 76 -2.64 -10.64 7.29
N SER A 77 -2.45 -10.74 8.61
CA SER A 77 -1.57 -9.87 9.37
C SER A 77 -0.12 -9.99 8.89
N LEU A 78 0.56 -8.86 8.69
CA LEU A 78 2.01 -8.85 8.52
C LEU A 78 2.77 -9.12 9.82
N GLY A 79 2.14 -8.98 10.99
CA GLY A 79 2.81 -9.11 12.29
C GLY A 79 3.87 -8.05 12.60
N ILE A 80 4.12 -7.10 11.69
CA ILE A 80 5.14 -6.06 11.81
C ILE A 80 4.48 -4.73 12.28
N PRO A 81 5.04 -4.05 13.29
CA PRO A 81 4.56 -2.73 13.70
C PRO A 81 4.70 -1.66 12.61
N LEU A 82 3.73 -0.73 12.49
CA LEU A 82 3.75 0.38 11.52
C LEU A 82 5.05 1.18 11.49
N ARG A 83 5.64 1.42 12.67
CA ARG A 83 6.90 2.16 12.85
C ARG A 83 8.15 1.46 12.28
N MET A 84 8.01 0.21 11.85
CA MET A 84 9.09 -0.59 11.26
C MET A 84 8.91 -0.79 9.76
N ILE A 85 7.72 -0.51 9.23
CA ILE A 85 7.42 -0.72 7.82
C ILE A 85 7.92 0.51 7.04
N SER A 86 8.94 0.31 6.20
CA SER A 86 9.39 1.36 5.30
C SER A 86 8.47 1.49 4.09
N LEU A 87 8.40 2.67 3.51
CA LEU A 87 7.61 2.89 2.30
C LEU A 87 8.17 2.08 1.11
N LEU A 88 9.50 1.87 1.06
CA LEU A 88 10.12 1.01 0.05
C LEU A 88 9.63 -0.44 0.15
N GLN A 89 9.46 -0.97 1.37
CA GLN A 89 8.91 -2.32 1.56
C GLN A 89 7.47 -2.44 1.05
N LEU A 90 6.67 -1.38 1.17
CA LEU A 90 5.30 -1.36 0.65
C LEU A 90 5.27 -1.30 -0.88
N MET A 91 6.18 -0.52 -1.47
CA MET A 91 6.27 -0.36 -2.92
C MET A 91 6.70 -1.65 -3.62
N ASN A 92 7.61 -2.42 -3.02
CA ASN A 92 8.10 -3.67 -3.57
C ASN A 92 7.21 -4.88 -3.25
N ARG A 93 6.07 -4.65 -2.58
CA ARG A 93 5.18 -5.73 -2.18
C ARG A 93 4.33 -6.14 -3.36
N GLU A 94 4.57 -7.34 -3.89
CA GLU A 94 3.70 -7.92 -4.90
C GLU A 94 2.33 -8.21 -4.26
N MET A 95 1.29 -7.57 -4.77
CA MET A 95 -0.07 -8.02 -4.53
C MET A 95 -0.32 -9.20 -5.44
N HIS A 96 -0.42 -10.39 -4.85
CA HIS A 96 -1.04 -11.53 -5.54
C HIS A 96 -2.54 -11.24 -5.62
N ILE A 97 -2.93 -10.46 -6.63
CA ILE A 97 -4.33 -10.25 -6.96
C ILE A 97 -4.83 -11.61 -7.43
N GLY A 98 -5.61 -12.25 -6.56
CA GLY A 98 -6.09 -13.61 -6.74
C GLY A 98 -7.07 -13.68 -7.92
N GLY A 99 -6.54 -13.79 -9.13
CA GLY A 99 -7.28 -14.24 -10.30
C GLY A 99 -7.67 -15.70 -10.10
N LYS A 100 -8.70 -15.96 -9.29
CA LYS A 100 -9.47 -17.20 -9.42
C LYS A 100 -10.30 -17.05 -10.69
N THR A 101 -9.67 -17.29 -11.83
CA THR A 101 -10.42 -17.71 -13.03
C THR A 101 -11.23 -18.91 -12.60
N LYS A 102 -12.55 -18.75 -12.55
CA LYS A 102 -13.44 -19.91 -12.52
C LYS A 102 -13.24 -20.56 -13.88
N THR A 103 -12.44 -21.61 -13.95
CA THR A 103 -12.54 -22.55 -15.07
C THR A 103 -13.90 -23.21 -14.93
N CYS A 104 -14.85 -22.77 -15.75
CA CYS A 104 -16.02 -23.59 -16.03
C CYS A 104 -15.51 -24.66 -17.00
N ASP A 105 -15.09 -25.79 -16.45
CA ASP A 105 -15.01 -27.02 -17.23
C ASP A 105 -16.46 -27.42 -17.57
N VAL A 106 -16.76 -27.46 -18.87
CA VAL A 106 -17.98 -28.05 -19.45
C VAL A 106 -17.75 -29.54 -19.63
#